data_AF-X0VL50-F1
#
_entry.id   AF-X0VL50-F1
#
_cell.length_a   1.000
_cell.length_b   1.000
_cell.length_c   1.000
_cell.angle_alpha   90.00
_cell.angle_beta   90.00
_cell.angle_gamma   90.00
#
_symmetry.space_group_name_H-M   'P 1'
#
loop_
_entity.id
_entity.type
_entity.pdbx_description
1 polymer ?
#
loop_
_entity_poly.entity_id
_entity_poly.type
_entity_poly.pdbx_seq_one_letter_code
_entity_poly.pdbx_strand_id
1 'polypeptide(L)' 'TTKEVNKKEVKNYVPPYVFLTQNKFVYCPSCKKYYWRGTHWQRMTVKIKKLIEN' A
#
# COMPACT_ATOMS: atom_id res chain seq x y z
N THR A 1 -3.84 -5.84 15.04
CA THR A 1 -3.67 -6.16 13.60
C THR A 1 -3.98 -4.94 12.76
N THR A 2 -3.36 -4.81 11.59
CA THR A 2 -3.67 -3.76 10.62
C THR A 2 -5.09 -3.94 10.04
N LYS A 3 -5.71 -2.85 9.54
CA LYS A 3 -7.05 -2.87 8.93
C LYS A 3 -7.08 -2.13 7.61
N GLU A 4 -7.83 -2.64 6.64
CA GLU A 4 -8.12 -1.89 5.41
C GLU A 4 -8.97 -0.66 5.73
N VAL A 5 -8.75 0.43 4.98
CA VAL A 5 -9.47 1.70 5.18
C VAL A 5 -9.94 2.28 3.86
N ASN A 6 -11.04 3.02 3.89
CA ASN A 6 -11.61 3.63 2.70
C ASN A 6 -10.69 4.74 2.19
N LYS A 7 -10.42 4.79 0.88
CA LYS A 7 -9.58 5.84 0.26
C LYS A 7 -10.00 7.25 0.68
N LYS A 8 -11.30 7.54 0.76
CA LYS A 8 -11.83 8.86 1.14
C LYS A 8 -11.34 9.32 2.52
N GLU A 9 -11.22 8.41 3.48
CA GLU A 9 -10.76 8.69 4.85
C GLU A 9 -9.27 9.03 4.89
N VAL A 10 -8.49 8.64 3.88
CA VAL A 10 -7.03 8.73 3.88
C VAL A 10 -6.51 10.03 3.26
N LYS A 11 -7.36 10.79 2.56
CA LYS A 11 -6.99 11.95 1.73
C LYS A 11 -6.07 12.96 2.42
N ASN A 12 -6.31 13.22 3.71
CA ASN A 12 -5.57 14.22 4.49
C ASN A 12 -4.37 13.65 5.25
N TYR A 13 -4.15 12.33 5.20
CA TYR A 13 -3.12 11.63 5.98
C TYR A 13 -1.97 11.09 5.13
N VAL A 14 -2.07 11.18 3.81
CA VAL A 14 -1.03 10.72 2.87
C VAL A 14 -0.70 11.82 1.86
N PRO A 15 0.49 11.79 1.25
CA PRO A 15 0.83 12.76 0.20
C PRO A 15 -0.18 12.76 -0.95
N PRO A 16 -0.48 13.92 -1.58
CA PRO A 16 -1.47 14.02 -2.65
C PRO A 16 -1.22 13.04 -3.80
N TYR A 17 0.05 12.88 -4.22
CA TYR A 17 0.43 11.94 -5.26
C TYR A 17 0.08 10.48 -4.91
N VAL A 18 0.27 10.08 -3.64
CA VAL A 18 -0.09 8.75 -3.16
C VAL A 18 -1.60 8.58 -3.17
N PHE A 19 -2.36 9.57 -2.69
CA PHE A 19 -3.83 9.52 -2.73
C PHE A 19 -4.35 9.40 -4.18
N LEU A 20 -3.79 10.14 -5.12
CA LEU A 20 -4.20 10.10 -6.52
C LEU A 20 -3.88 8.74 -7.17
N THR A 21 -2.70 8.18 -6.92
CA THR A 21 -2.21 6.99 -7.62
C THR A 21 -2.56 5.65 -6.97
N GLN A 22 -2.86 5.61 -5.67
CA GLN A 22 -3.10 4.37 -4.94
C GLN A 22 -4.59 4.16 -4.64
N ASN A 23 -5.04 2.90 -4.71
CA ASN A 23 -6.45 2.53 -4.47
C ASN A 23 -6.67 1.77 -3.16
N LYS A 24 -5.63 1.14 -2.61
CA LYS A 24 -5.71 0.33 -1.39
C LYS A 24 -4.83 0.94 -0.32
N PHE A 25 -5.43 1.13 0.85
CA PHE A 25 -4.78 1.69 2.01
C PHE A 25 -5.05 0.83 3.23
N VAL A 26 -4.09 0.81 4.14
CA VAL A 26 -4.15 0.07 5.38
C VAL A 26 -3.75 0.99 6.52
N TYR A 27 -4.48 0.92 7.62
CA TYR A 27 -4.13 1.64 8.85
C TYR A 27 -3.70 0.66 9.94
N CYS A 28 -2.66 1.04 10.68
CA CYS A 28 -2.22 0.31 11.86
C CYS A 28 -2.66 1.06 13.13
N PRO A 29 -3.62 0.56 13.91
CA PRO A 29 -4.06 1.22 15.14
C PRO A 29 -2.97 1.34 16.21
N SER A 30 -2.06 0.37 16.30
CA SER A 30 -0.97 0.40 17.28
C SER A 30 0.13 1.40 16.91
N CYS A 31 0.48 1.49 15.63
CA CYS A 31 1.54 2.40 15.16
C CYS A 31 1.01 3.78 14.76
N LYS A 32 -0.31 3.96 14.65
CA LYS A 32 -1.02 5.15 14.16
C LYS A 32 -0.53 5.64 12.77
N LYS A 33 -0.15 4.71 11.90
CA LYS A 33 0.38 4.98 10.56
C LYS A 33 -0.51 4.41 9.46
N TYR A 34 -0.56 5.12 8.33
CA TYR A 34 -1.16 4.65 7.08
C TYR A 34 -0.09 4.03 6.17
N TYR A 35 -0.45 2.94 5.51
CA TYR A 35 0.40 2.15 4.62
C TYR A 35 -0.29 1.94 3.27
N TRP A 36 0.50 1.81 2.21
CA TRP A 36 0.06 1.52 0.85
C TRP A 36 1.13 0.67 0.15
N ARG A 37 0.75 -0.01 -0.94
CA ARG A 37 1.70 -0.81 -1.73
C ARG A 37 2.55 0.11 -2.60
N GLY A 38 3.82 0.27 -2.24
CA GLY A 38 4.80 0.97 -3.08
C GLY A 38 5.30 0.14 -4.26
N THR A 39 6.11 0.76 -5.11
CA THR A 39 6.72 0.12 -6.29
C THR A 39 7.61 -1.08 -5.95
N HIS A 40 8.18 -1.11 -4.74
CA HIS A 40 8.97 -2.25 -4.27
C HIS A 40 8.16 -3.54 -4.27
N TRP A 41 6.91 -3.52 -3.83
CA TRP A 41 6.04 -4.70 -3.81
C TRP A 41 5.82 -5.26 -5.23
N GLN A 42 5.59 -4.38 -6.21
CA GLN A 42 5.41 -4.76 -7.62
C GLN A 42 6.69 -5.40 -8.17
N ARG A 43 7.83 -4.75 -7.96
CA ARG A 43 9.15 -5.26 -8.41
C ARG A 43 9.46 -6.62 -7.80
N MET A 44 9.15 -6.82 -6.50
CA MET A 44 9.44 -8.09 -5.83
C MET A 44 8.51 -9.19 -6.34
N THR A 45 7.23 -8.87 -6.59
CA THR A 45 6.28 -9.83 -7.17
C THR A 45 6.76 -10.31 -8.54
N VAL A 46 7.26 -9.41 -9.40
CA VAL A 46 7.86 -9.78 -10.69
C VAL A 46 9.08 -10.68 -10.51
N LYS A 47 9.97 -10.35 -9.57
CA LYS A 47 11.16 -11.16 -9.29
C LYS A 47 10.78 -12.57 -8.80
N ILE A 48 9.80 -12.68 -7.91
CA ILE A 48 9.33 -13.96 -7.38
C ILE A 48 8.68 -14.80 -8.50
N LYS A 49 7.83 -14.21 -9.34
CA LYS A 49 7.23 -14.93 -10.48
C LYS A 49 8.30 -15.54 -11.39
N LYS A 50 9.34 -14.76 -11.73
CA LYS A 50 10.48 -15.25 -12.52
C LYS A 50 11.24 -16.41 -11.85
N LEU A 51 11.24 -16.51 -10.53
CA LEU A 51 11.88 -17.62 -9.82
C LEU A 51 11.00 -18.89 -9.78
N ILE A 52 9.69 -18.74 -9.90
CA ILE A 52 8.72 -19.85 -9.86
C ILE A 52 8.45 -20.40 -11.27
N GLU A 53 8.61 -19.58 -12.30
CA GLU A 53 8.38 -19.95 -13.71
C GLU A 53 9.61 -20.60 -14.40
N ASN A 54 10.68 -20.90 -13.65
CA ASN A 54 11.87 -21.67 -14.08
C ASN A 54 11.95 -22.99 -13.32
#